data_AF-A0A3N5ZTQ4-F1
#
_entry.id   AF-A0A3N5ZTQ4-F1
#
_cell.length_a   1.000
_cell.length_b   1.000
_cell.length_c   1.000
_cell.angle_alpha   90.00
_cell.angle_beta   90.00
_cell.angle_gamma   90.00
#
_symmetry.space_group_name_H-M   'P 1'
#
loop_
_entity.id
_entity.type
_entity.pdbx_description
1 polymer ?
#
loop_
_entity_poly.entity_id
_entity_poly.type
_entity_poly.pdbx_seq_one_letter_code
_entity_poly.pdbx_strand_id
1 'polypeptide(L)'
;MRGFARTPSIDITIGRQTRLYHAFVTNAPTTLDSPSTVTLYTSTMNDLAGFAAPEAVHTIARDNGNGHVHARLVLVDARELAWHRARCRGNQFVLAPVDPLLVSLTSLQHWLWQRLQQPLTPPAWDGGGNETSPE
;
A
#
# COMPACT_ATOMS: atom_id res chain seq x y z
N MET A 1 12.43 -24.45 15.83
CA MET A 1 11.28 -24.14 14.95
C MET A 1 11.28 -22.64 14.68
N ARG A 2 11.70 -22.19 13.49
CA ARG A 2 11.50 -20.78 13.09
C ARG A 2 10.02 -20.65 12.70
N GLY A 3 9.19 -20.09 13.58
CA GLY A 3 7.86 -19.67 13.19
C GLY A 3 8.02 -18.65 12.07
N PHE A 4 7.49 -18.94 10.88
CA PHE A 4 7.44 -17.95 9.82
C PHE A 4 6.64 -16.76 10.37
N ALA A 5 7.30 -15.62 10.50
CA ALA A 5 6.67 -14.39 10.90
C ALA A 5 5.57 -14.09 9.86
N ARG A 6 4.31 -14.22 10.26
CA ARG A 6 3.18 -14.01 9.35
C ARG A 6 3.11 -12.52 9.06
N THR A 7 3.12 -12.14 7.79
CA THR A 7 2.95 -10.74 7.37
C THR A 7 1.74 -10.14 8.09
N PRO A 8 1.88 -8.99 8.76
CA PRO A 8 0.80 -8.34 9.50
C PRO A 8 -0.44 -8.22 8.64
N SER A 9 -1.58 -8.51 9.26
CA SER A 9 -2.84 -8.53 8.55
C SER A 9 -3.96 -7.97 9.42
N ILE A 10 -4.99 -7.44 8.75
CA ILE A 10 -6.17 -6.88 9.37
C ILE A 10 -7.42 -7.33 8.59
N ASP A 11 -8.44 -7.76 9.32
CA ASP A 11 -9.77 -7.97 8.76
C ASP A 11 -10.50 -6.64 8.70
N ILE A 12 -10.98 -6.27 7.52
CA ILE A 12 -11.77 -5.05 7.30
C ILE A 12 -13.18 -5.48 6.91
N THR A 13 -14.17 -4.98 7.64
CA THR A 13 -15.59 -5.20 7.35
C THR A 13 -16.26 -3.90 6.95
N ILE A 14 -16.81 -3.84 5.74
CA ILE A 14 -17.60 -2.71 5.25
C ILE A 14 -18.99 -3.25 4.88
N GLY A 15 -20.02 -2.71 5.53
CA GLY A 15 -21.37 -3.27 5.45
C GLY A 15 -21.41 -4.70 5.99
N ARG A 16 -21.63 -5.68 5.10
CA ARG A 16 -21.66 -7.12 5.43
C ARG A 16 -20.53 -7.93 4.77
N GLN A 17 -19.55 -7.25 4.18
CA GLN A 17 -18.42 -7.91 3.52
C GLN A 17 -17.16 -7.78 4.34
N THR A 18 -16.57 -8.92 4.73
CA THR A 18 -15.29 -9.00 5.44
C THR A 18 -14.21 -9.50 4.50
N ARG A 19 -13.07 -8.80 4.48
CA ARG A 19 -11.89 -9.15 3.68
C ARG A 19 -10.64 -9.08 4.55
N LEU A 20 -9.72 -10.01 4.31
CA LEU A 20 -8.41 -10.05 4.97
C LEU A 20 -7.39 -9.29 4.12
N TYR A 21 -6.73 -8.33 4.74
CA TYR A 21 -5.69 -7.53 4.11
C TYR A 21 -4.33 -7.80 4.74
N HIS A 22 -3.29 -7.88 3.92
CA HIS A 22 -1.90 -8.04 4.36
C HIS A 22 -1.10 -6.76 4.10
N ALA A 23 -0.23 -6.40 5.04
CA ALA A 23 0.58 -5.19 4.96
C ALA A 23 1.88 -5.39 4.17
N PHE A 24 2.14 -4.47 3.23
CA PHE A 24 3.35 -4.47 2.40
C PHE A 24 3.95 -3.07 2.27
N VAL A 25 5.25 -3.02 2.03
CA VAL A 25 5.97 -1.84 1.55
C VAL A 25 6.18 -1.97 0.05
N THR A 26 5.91 -0.90 -0.70
CA THR A 26 6.07 -0.88 -2.16
C THR A 26 6.51 0.48 -2.68
N ASN A 27 7.32 0.50 -3.74
CA ASN A 27 7.58 1.69 -4.56
C ASN A 27 6.74 1.70 -5.86
N ALA A 28 5.82 0.76 -6.03
CA ALA A 28 4.92 0.77 -7.18
C ALA A 28 4.03 2.02 -7.14
N PRO A 29 3.71 2.65 -8.29
CA PRO A 29 2.70 3.69 -8.36
C PRO A 29 1.29 3.11 -8.13
N THR A 30 0.35 3.97 -7.72
CA THR A 30 -1.07 3.60 -7.50
C THR A 30 -1.75 3.05 -8.76
N THR A 31 -1.25 3.38 -9.95
CA THR A 31 -1.77 2.88 -11.23
C THR A 31 -1.56 1.37 -11.44
N LEU A 32 -0.72 0.73 -10.63
CA LEU A 32 -0.52 -0.73 -10.63
C LEU A 32 -1.25 -1.43 -9.48
N ASP A 33 -1.95 -0.69 -8.64
CA ASP A 33 -2.68 -1.25 -7.51
C ASP A 33 -3.87 -2.09 -7.97
N SER A 34 -4.20 -3.09 -7.17
CA SER A 34 -5.46 -3.80 -7.34
C SER A 34 -6.60 -2.92 -6.81
N PRO A 35 -7.85 -3.10 -7.29
CA PRO A 35 -8.97 -2.23 -6.92
C PRO A 35 -9.22 -2.15 -5.41
N SER A 36 -8.89 -3.21 -4.67
CA SER A 36 -9.09 -3.27 -3.23
C SER A 36 -7.88 -2.76 -2.43
N THR A 37 -6.76 -2.40 -3.06
CA THR A 37 -5.54 -1.95 -2.35
C THR A 37 -5.78 -0.64 -1.62
N VAL A 38 -5.36 -0.56 -0.36
CA VAL A 38 -5.46 0.65 0.46
C VAL A 38 -4.07 1.16 0.79
N THR A 39 -3.76 2.40 0.42
CA THR A 39 -2.53 3.07 0.87
C THR A 39 -2.77 3.67 2.26
N LEU A 40 -1.99 3.22 3.24
CA LEU A 40 -2.06 3.69 4.63
C LEU A 40 -1.13 4.88 4.88
N TYR A 41 0.08 4.82 4.32
CA TYR A 41 1.12 5.81 4.57
C TYR A 41 2.04 5.93 3.36
N THR A 42 2.52 7.15 3.07
CA THR A 42 3.42 7.44 1.95
C THR A 42 4.66 8.16 2.48
N SER A 43 5.85 7.68 2.13
CA SER A 43 7.13 8.30 2.51
C SER A 43 8.23 7.95 1.50
N THR A 44 9.50 8.10 1.87
CA THR A 44 10.61 7.55 1.09
C THR A 44 10.81 6.07 1.39
N MET A 45 11.43 5.33 0.46
CA MET A 45 11.72 3.92 0.69
C MET A 45 12.71 3.73 1.84
N ASN A 46 13.61 4.68 2.11
CA ASN A 46 14.49 4.61 3.28
C ASN A 46 13.70 4.60 4.60
N ASP A 47 12.67 5.45 4.71
CA ASP A 47 11.82 5.51 5.91
C ASP A 47 11.01 4.22 6.07
N LEU A 48 10.51 3.65 4.96
CA LEU A 48 9.64 2.48 4.99
C LEU A 48 10.41 1.15 5.00
N ALA A 49 11.67 1.11 4.58
CA ALA A 49 12.51 -0.07 4.64
C ALA A 49 12.66 -0.59 6.07
N GLY A 50 12.63 0.32 7.05
CA GLY A 50 12.64 -0.01 8.47
C GLY A 50 11.41 -0.80 8.94
N PHE A 51 10.32 -0.86 8.17
CA PHE A 51 9.15 -1.69 8.48
C PHE A 51 9.12 -3.02 7.75
N ALA A 52 10.03 -3.26 6.81
CA ALA A 52 10.02 -4.48 6.01
C ALA A 52 10.54 -5.68 6.81
N ALA A 53 10.00 -6.86 6.50
CA ALA A 53 10.46 -8.11 7.09
C ALA A 53 11.95 -8.33 6.80
N PRO A 54 12.72 -8.97 7.70
CA PRO A 54 14.18 -9.07 7.60
C PRO A 54 14.66 -9.68 6.27
N GLU A 55 13.93 -10.65 5.73
CA GLU A 55 14.21 -11.28 4.43
C GLU A 55 14.00 -10.34 3.24
N ALA A 56 13.13 -9.34 3.40
CA ALA A 56 12.79 -8.38 2.35
C ALA A 56 13.72 -7.16 2.34
N VAL A 57 14.35 -6.83 3.48
CA VAL A 57 15.29 -5.70 3.60
C VAL A 57 16.41 -5.78 2.56
N HIS A 58 16.97 -6.98 2.32
CA HIS A 58 18.03 -7.16 1.31
C HIS A 58 17.52 -6.91 -0.12
N THR A 59 16.29 -7.31 -0.42
CA THR A 59 15.65 -7.07 -1.73
C THR A 59 15.42 -5.57 -1.93
N ILE A 60 14.89 -4.91 -0.91
CA ILE A 60 14.66 -3.46 -0.89
C ILE A 60 15.98 -2.71 -1.08
N ALA A 61 17.03 -3.06 -0.33
CA ALA A 61 18.34 -2.42 -0.43
C ALA A 61 18.99 -2.60 -1.80
N ARG A 62 18.80 -3.75 -2.46
CA ARG A 62 19.34 -4.02 -3.80
C ARG A 62 18.61 -3.23 -4.89
N ASP A 63 17.29 -3.11 -4.79
CA ASP A 63 16.46 -2.44 -5.79
C ASP A 63 16.38 -0.91 -5.57
N ASN A 64 16.80 -0.44 -4.40
CA ASN A 64 16.90 0.99 -4.06
C ASN A 64 18.23 1.60 -4.53
N GLY A 65 18.35 1.85 -5.84
CA GLY A 65 19.49 2.60 -6.38
C GLY A 65 19.69 3.98 -5.73
N ASN A 66 18.64 4.58 -5.16
CA ASN A 66 18.70 5.81 -4.35
C ASN A 66 17.56 5.79 -3.30
N GLY A 67 17.85 5.79 -1.99
CA GLY A 67 16.85 5.58 -0.91
C GLY A 67 15.70 6.60 -0.82
N HIS A 68 15.75 7.66 -1.62
CA HIS A 68 14.73 8.72 -1.73
C HIS A 68 13.56 8.40 -2.67
N VAL A 69 13.54 7.20 -3.28
CA VAL A 69 12.40 6.77 -4.11
C VAL A 69 11.11 6.81 -3.28
N HIS A 70 10.05 7.37 -3.87
CA HIS A 70 8.72 7.40 -3.26
C HIS A 70 8.23 5.97 -2.97
N ALA A 71 7.74 5.75 -1.75
CA ALA A 71 7.30 4.46 -1.27
C ALA A 71 6.01 4.58 -0.45
N ARG A 72 5.32 3.46 -0.35
CA ARG A 72 3.99 3.37 0.25
C ARG A 72 3.90 2.14 1.14
N LEU A 73 3.30 2.31 2.31
CA LEU A 73 2.81 1.21 3.13
C LEU A 73 1.36 0.96 2.73
N VAL A 74 1.09 -0.23 2.21
CA VAL A 74 -0.18 -0.60 1.61
C VAL A 74 -0.78 -1.84 2.27
N LEU A 75 -2.10 -1.91 2.29
CA LEU A 75 -2.88 -3.09 2.60
C LEU A 75 -3.36 -3.71 1.28
N VAL A 76 -3.01 -4.97 1.06
CA VAL A 76 -3.38 -5.73 -0.15
C VAL A 76 -4.35 -6.84 0.24
N ASP A 77 -5.50 -6.92 -0.43
CA ASP A 77 -6.48 -7.99 -0.21
C ASP A 77 -5.83 -9.35 -0.50
N ALA A 78 -6.02 -10.31 0.40
CA ALA A 78 -5.47 -11.66 0.27
C ALA A 78 -5.86 -12.35 -1.06
N ARG A 79 -7.04 -12.04 -1.62
CA ARG A 79 -7.53 -12.57 -2.89
C ARG A 79 -6.81 -11.97 -4.09
N GLU A 80 -6.33 -10.73 -3.97
CA GLU A 80 -5.68 -9.99 -5.05
C GLU A 80 -4.14 -10.03 -4.93
N LEU A 81 -3.62 -10.53 -3.82
CA LEU A 81 -2.19 -10.54 -3.50
C LEU A 81 -1.31 -11.23 -4.55
N ALA A 82 -1.76 -12.37 -5.09
CA ALA A 82 -1.00 -13.09 -6.11
C ALA A 82 -0.85 -12.27 -7.40
N TRP A 83 -1.93 -11.60 -7.81
CA TRP A 83 -1.96 -10.72 -8.97
C TRP A 83 -1.09 -9.48 -8.74
N HIS A 84 -1.20 -8.85 -7.58
CA HIS A 84 -0.42 -7.63 -7.27
C HIS A 84 1.08 -7.93 -7.22
N ARG A 85 1.47 -9.06 -6.63
CA ARG A 85 2.87 -9.56 -6.68
C ARG A 85 3.36 -9.78 -8.11
N ALA A 86 2.57 -10.44 -8.95
CA ALA A 86 2.94 -10.68 -10.34
C ALA A 86 3.11 -9.38 -11.11
N ARG A 87 2.21 -8.40 -10.88
CA ARG A 87 2.24 -7.10 -11.54
C ARG A 87 3.41 -6.24 -11.09
N CYS A 88 3.70 -6.16 -9.79
CA CYS A 88 4.89 -5.46 -9.29
C CYS A 88 6.17 -6.09 -9.84
N ARG A 89 6.29 -7.43 -9.79
CA ARG A 89 7.46 -8.14 -10.32
C ARG A 89 7.65 -7.92 -11.83
N GLY A 90 6.58 -7.98 -12.60
CA GLY A 90 6.63 -7.76 -14.05
C GLY A 90 7.05 -6.34 -14.45
N ASN A 91 6.90 -5.37 -13.55
CA ASN A 91 7.29 -3.98 -13.76
C ASN A 91 8.50 -3.56 -12.88
N GLN A 92 9.22 -4.52 -12.29
CA GLN A 92 10.40 -4.29 -11.45
C GLN A 92 10.15 -3.39 -10.22
N PHE A 93 8.92 -3.39 -9.71
CA PHE A 93 8.60 -2.74 -8.44
C PHE A 93 8.72 -3.70 -7.26
N VAL A 94 9.16 -3.15 -6.15
CA VAL A 94 9.25 -3.83 -4.87
C VAL A 94 7.85 -4.02 -4.29
N LEU A 95 7.57 -5.22 -3.77
CA LEU A 95 6.42 -5.49 -2.92
C LEU A 95 6.88 -6.39 -1.77
N ALA A 96 7.33 -5.77 -0.69
CA ALA A 96 7.98 -6.41 0.44
C ALA A 96 6.99 -6.59 1.61
N PRO A 97 6.88 -7.78 2.22
CA PRO A 97 6.06 -7.95 3.41
C PRO A 97 6.59 -7.09 4.55
N VAL A 98 5.68 -6.57 5.38
CA VAL A 98 6.02 -5.85 6.60
C VAL A 98 6.42 -6.82 7.72
N ASP A 99 7.33 -6.41 8.60
CA ASP A 99 7.75 -7.14 9.80
C ASP A 99 6.67 -7.05 10.89
N PRO A 100 6.11 -8.18 11.38
CA PRO A 100 5.14 -8.17 12.48
C PRO A 100 5.71 -7.76 13.84
N LEU A 101 7.02 -7.75 14.03
CA LEU A 101 7.64 -7.23 15.25
C LEU A 101 7.69 -5.70 15.27
N LEU A 102 7.62 -5.06 14.10
CA LEU A 102 7.72 -3.61 13.96
C LEU A 102 6.36 -2.97 13.68
N VAL A 103 5.47 -3.70 13.03
CA VAL A 103 4.11 -3.25 12.74
C VAL A 103 3.11 -4.23 13.34
N SER A 104 2.46 -3.77 14.40
CA SER A 104 1.40 -4.51 15.08
C SER A 104 0.04 -4.30 14.39
N LEU A 105 -0.95 -5.14 14.75
CA LEU A 105 -2.35 -4.91 14.37
C LEU A 105 -2.85 -3.53 14.81
N THR A 106 -2.48 -3.07 16.01
CA THR A 106 -2.85 -1.75 16.54
C THR A 106 -2.30 -0.63 15.65
N SER A 107 -1.06 -0.77 15.17
CA SER A 107 -0.44 0.20 14.25
C SER A 107 -1.21 0.25 12.92
N LEU A 108 -1.59 -0.90 12.37
CA LEU A 108 -2.41 -0.96 11.14
C LEU A 108 -3.79 -0.31 11.34
N GLN A 109 -4.45 -0.59 12.47
CA GLN A 109 -5.73 0.01 12.81
C GLN A 109 -5.62 1.54 12.94
N HIS A 110 -4.59 2.03 13.61
CA HIS A 110 -4.34 3.46 13.77
C HIS A 110 -4.15 4.14 12.41
N TRP A 111 -3.26 3.63 11.55
CA TRP A 111 -3.02 4.23 10.24
C TRP A 111 -4.22 4.13 9.32
N LEU A 112 -4.97 3.03 9.38
CA LEU A 112 -6.23 2.89 8.65
C LEU A 112 -7.24 3.94 9.11
N TRP A 113 -7.37 4.15 10.42
CA TRP A 113 -8.25 5.19 10.96
C TRP A 113 -7.85 6.59 10.50
N GLN A 114 -6.56 6.93 10.57
CA GLN A 114 -6.06 8.20 10.05
C GLN A 114 -6.38 8.39 8.57
N ARG A 115 -6.21 7.34 7.75
CA ARG A 115 -6.51 7.38 6.32
C ARG A 115 -8.00 7.63 6.05
N LEU A 116 -8.89 7.06 6.84
CA LEU A 116 -10.34 7.24 6.74
C LEU A 116 -10.78 8.66 7.14
N GLN A 117 -10.01 9.34 7.99
CA GLN A 117 -10.27 10.73 8.38
C GLN A 117 -9.79 11.75 7.33
N GLN A 118 -8.95 11.34 6.38
CA GLN A 118 -8.50 12.26 5.33
C GLN A 118 -9.64 12.55 4.35
N PRO A 119 -9.81 13.82 3.93
CA PRO A 119 -10.78 14.17 2.91
C PRO A 119 -10.58 13.32 1.66
N LEU A 120 -11.67 12.78 1.12
CA LEU A 120 -11.65 12.27 -0.24
C LEU A 120 -11.43 13.47 -1.15
N THR A 121 -10.22 13.64 -1.68
CA THR A 121 -10.01 14.59 -2.78
C THR A 121 -10.93 14.14 -3.91
N PRO A 122 -11.95 14.93 -4.27
CA PRO A 122 -12.78 14.59 -5.41
C PRO A 122 -11.86 14.50 -6.63
N PRO A 123 -12.07 13.55 -7.57
CA PRO A 123 -11.42 13.65 -8.86
C PRO A 123 -11.72 15.04 -9.41
N ALA A 124 -10.70 15.75 -9.91
CA ALA A 124 -10.89 17.02 -10.57
C ALA A 124 -11.84 16.78 -11.76
N TRP A 125 -13.13 17.03 -11.56
CA TRP A 125 -14.04 17.18 -12.66
C TRP A 125 -13.66 18.51 -13.30
N ASP A 126 -12.97 18.44 -14.44
CA ASP A 126 -12.82 19.56 -15.37
C ASP A 126 -14.21 19.86 -15.98
N GLY A 127 -15.12 20.34 -15.13
CA GLY A 127 -16.43 20.87 -15.50
C GLY A 127 -16.26 22.29 -16.01
N GLY A 128 -15.51 22.46 -17.09
CA GLY A 128 -15.39 23.71 -17.83
C GLY A 128 -16.12 23.58 -19.16
N GLY A 129 -17.43 23.32 -19.11
CA GLY A 129 -18.30 23.38 -20.27
C GLY A 129 -18.22 24.77 -20.90
N ASN A 130 -17.82 24.79 -22.17
CA ASN A 130 -18.02 25.92 -23.08
C ASN A 130 -19.52 26.23 -23.15
N GLU A 131 -19.99 27.12 -22.28
CA GLU A 131 -21.34 27.66 -22.35
C GLU A 131 -21.33 28.82 -23.35
N THR A 132 -21.52 28.46 -24.62
CA THR A 132 -21.98 29.38 -25.66
C THR A 132 -23.42 29.79 -25.39
N SER A 133 -23.69 31.09 -25.18
CA SER A 133 -24.99 31.72 -25.50
C SER A 133 -25.03 33.24 -25.22
N PRO A 134 -26.01 33.99 -25.74
CA PRO A 134 -25.78 35.07 -26.70
C PRO A 134 -26.18 36.46 -26.17
N GLU A 135 -25.76 37.51 -26.87
CA GLU A 135 -26.59 38.66 -27.33
C GLU A 135 -25.73 39.60 -28.20
#